data_AF-A0A2N0X627-F1
#
_entry.id   AF-A0A2N0X627-F1
#
_cell.length_a   1.000
_cell.length_b   1.000
_cell.length_c   1.000
_cell.angle_alpha   90.00
_cell.angle_beta   90.00
_cell.angle_gamma   90.00
#
_symmetry.space_group_name_H-M   'P 1'
#
loop_
_entity.id
_entity.type
_entity.pdbx_description
1 polymer ?
#
loop_
_entity_poly.entity_id
_entity_poly.type
_entity_poly.pdbx_seq_one_letter_code
_entity_poly.pdbx_strand_id
1 'polypeptide(L)'
;MAIDQFQASVTRLTSNDSGWRDPKVCQAVFIHTYECPRGDDLESRADWQNSSKTGSYTILVGTKRTLRANDDDYAPWAAGYTANRRGLHLSFLAYALSRRGDWLAADHQLELGAAVVADWCKRYNIPAVKINGADLRAGKRGIGGHGDAAAAWGETDHSDPGAGFPWDVFIQKVQRHISGTNAAKGDTIMTCRFDKDGPGALNEAKLAARASAGDSADNRIQL
;
A
#
# COMPACT_ATOMS: atom_id res chain seq x y z
N MET A 1 22.73 5.55 -0.01
CA MET A 1 22.06 4.30 -0.44
C MET A 1 20.60 4.62 -0.62
N ALA A 2 19.95 4.18 -1.69
CA ALA A 2 18.50 4.33 -1.80
C ALA A 2 17.86 3.54 -0.65
N ILE A 3 16.98 4.19 0.12
CA ILE A 3 16.21 3.52 1.17
C ILE A 3 15.32 2.48 0.49
N ASP A 4 15.34 1.25 1.00
CA ASP A 4 14.39 0.22 0.57
C ASP A 4 13.02 0.55 1.15
N GLN A 5 12.15 1.07 0.29
CA GLN A 5 10.79 1.53 0.59
C GLN A 5 9.85 1.20 -0.58
N PHE A 6 8.54 1.33 -0.37
CA PHE A 6 7.56 1.14 -1.44
C PHE A 6 7.90 1.96 -2.69
N GLN A 7 7.90 1.31 -3.85
CA GLN A 7 8.17 1.92 -5.15
C GLN A 7 6.88 2.54 -5.70
N ALA A 8 6.71 3.84 -5.45
CA ALA A 8 5.60 4.61 -6.02
C ALA A 8 5.76 4.77 -7.53
N SER A 9 4.66 5.00 -8.25
CA SER A 9 4.69 5.22 -9.70
C SER A 9 5.53 6.44 -10.09
N VAL A 10 5.56 7.45 -9.23
CA VAL A 10 6.34 8.68 -9.40
C VAL A 10 6.99 9.05 -8.06
N THR A 11 8.18 9.65 -8.12
CA THR A 11 8.81 10.29 -6.96
C THR A 11 8.95 11.78 -7.23
N ARG A 12 8.38 12.61 -6.36
CA ARG A 12 8.46 14.07 -6.38
C ARG A 12 8.53 14.55 -4.94
N LEU A 13 9.73 14.52 -4.38
CA LEU A 13 9.95 14.82 -2.97
C LEU A 13 9.61 16.28 -2.65
N THR A 14 9.07 16.47 -1.45
CA THR A 14 8.78 17.77 -0.85
C THR A 14 9.79 18.09 0.23
N SER A 15 9.86 19.38 0.58
CA SER A 15 10.69 19.91 1.69
C SER A 15 9.84 20.25 2.92
N ASN A 16 8.62 19.73 2.98
CA ASN A 16 7.68 19.98 4.06
C ASN A 16 7.73 18.79 5.00
N ASP A 17 8.67 18.80 5.92
CA ASP A 17 8.83 17.74 6.89
C ASP A 17 9.52 18.29 8.15
N SER A 18 9.43 17.52 9.23
CA SER A 18 10.07 17.83 10.51
C SER A 18 11.37 17.02 10.68
N GLY A 19 12.04 16.73 9.56
CA GLY A 19 13.27 15.97 9.50
C GLY A 19 13.10 14.48 9.79
N TRP A 20 14.25 13.87 10.07
CA TRP A 20 14.39 12.43 10.18
C TRP A 20 13.59 11.81 11.34
N ARG A 21 12.94 10.68 11.09
CA ARG A 21 12.40 9.74 12.08
C ARG A 21 12.75 8.30 11.65
N ASP A 22 12.95 7.40 12.62
CA ASP A 22 13.09 5.98 12.28
C ASP A 22 11.71 5.39 11.91
N PRO A 23 11.49 4.93 10.66
CA PRO A 23 10.20 4.37 10.27
C PRO A 23 9.89 3.03 10.96
N LYS A 24 10.91 2.31 11.45
CA LYS A 24 10.71 1.02 12.14
C LYS A 24 9.99 1.18 13.49
N VAL A 25 10.10 2.35 14.11
CA VAL A 25 9.41 2.66 15.37
C VAL A 25 8.07 3.35 15.15
N CYS A 26 7.63 3.53 13.90
CA CYS A 26 6.29 4.04 13.64
C CYS A 26 5.23 3.15 14.28
N GLN A 27 4.37 3.81 15.04
CA GLN A 27 3.25 3.21 15.74
C GLN A 27 2.13 2.86 14.76
N ALA A 28 1.81 3.76 13.83
CA ALA A 28 0.63 3.63 12.99
C ALA A 28 0.83 4.11 11.55
N VAL A 29 -0.10 3.71 10.68
CA VAL A 29 -0.32 4.33 9.38
C VAL A 29 -1.56 5.22 9.48
N PHE A 30 -1.48 6.45 9.01
CA PHE A 30 -2.58 7.39 8.96
C PHE A 30 -3.09 7.56 7.53
N ILE A 31 -4.39 7.36 7.36
CA ILE A 31 -5.10 7.56 6.10
C ILE A 31 -5.71 8.95 6.09
N HIS A 32 -5.48 9.63 4.98
CA HIS A 32 -5.90 10.99 4.73
C HIS A 32 -6.69 11.12 3.42
N THR A 33 -7.39 12.22 3.30
CA THR A 33 -7.84 12.76 2.02
C THR A 33 -7.16 14.10 1.75
N TYR A 34 -6.83 14.36 0.49
CA TYR A 34 -6.17 15.59 0.06
C TYR A 34 -7.15 16.78 -0.01
N GLU A 35 -8.46 16.52 0.13
CA GLU A 35 -9.55 17.50 -0.05
C GLU A 35 -9.55 18.11 -1.46
N CYS A 36 -9.54 17.24 -2.47
CA CYS A 36 -9.63 17.61 -3.87
C CYS A 36 -10.46 16.61 -4.69
N PRO A 37 -10.85 16.95 -5.94
CA PRO A 37 -11.47 15.98 -6.83
C PRO A 37 -10.54 14.77 -7.05
N ARG A 38 -11.12 13.60 -7.27
CA ARG A 38 -10.34 12.42 -7.68
C ARG A 38 -9.68 12.69 -9.02
N GLY A 39 -8.41 12.35 -9.14
CA GLY A 39 -7.60 12.59 -10.33
C GLY A 39 -6.22 11.96 -10.20
N ASP A 40 -5.35 12.28 -11.14
CA ASP A 40 -3.96 11.85 -11.16
C ASP A 40 -3.01 13.05 -11.30
N ASP A 41 -3.41 14.27 -10.91
CA ASP A 41 -2.58 15.49 -10.90
C ASP A 41 -1.58 15.52 -9.71
N LEU A 42 -0.97 14.37 -9.42
CA LEU A 42 -0.16 14.13 -8.22
C LEU A 42 1.05 15.04 -8.09
N GLU A 43 1.78 15.33 -9.18
CA GLU A 43 2.94 16.21 -9.14
C GLU A 43 2.52 17.64 -8.84
N SER A 44 1.40 18.11 -9.40
CA SER A 44 0.83 19.41 -9.06
C SER A 44 0.44 19.49 -7.58
N ARG A 45 -0.08 18.39 -7.00
CA ARG A 45 -0.34 18.30 -5.56
C ARG A 45 0.96 18.32 -4.75
N ALA A 46 1.98 17.59 -5.17
CA ALA A 46 3.29 17.61 -4.52
C ALA A 46 3.95 19.00 -4.55
N ASP A 47 3.89 19.67 -5.71
CA ASP A 47 4.39 21.03 -5.89
C ASP A 47 3.59 22.04 -5.06
N TRP A 48 2.27 21.86 -4.93
CA TRP A 48 1.44 22.67 -4.04
C TRP A 48 1.83 22.52 -2.57
N GLN A 49 2.08 21.30 -2.07
CA GLN A 49 2.58 21.11 -0.71
C GLN A 49 3.84 21.97 -0.50
N ASN A 50 4.80 21.89 -1.43
CA ASN A 50 6.04 22.68 -1.36
C ASN A 50 5.83 24.19 -1.34
N SER A 51 4.92 24.72 -2.16
CA SER A 51 4.71 26.17 -2.26
C SER A 51 3.80 26.72 -1.16
N SER A 52 2.77 25.98 -0.76
CA SER A 52 1.81 26.43 0.25
C SER A 52 2.40 26.38 1.65
N LYS A 53 3.31 25.43 1.91
CA LYS A 53 3.86 25.16 3.25
C LYS A 53 2.78 24.87 4.30
N THR A 54 1.59 24.42 3.89
CA THR A 54 0.45 24.17 4.79
C THR A 54 0.32 22.71 5.23
N GLY A 55 1.08 21.80 4.64
CA GLY A 55 1.06 20.38 4.98
C GLY A 55 1.79 19.52 3.96
N SER A 56 1.94 18.24 4.26
CA SER A 56 2.48 17.22 3.35
C SER A 56 2.13 15.81 3.79
N TYR A 57 2.40 14.82 2.94
CA TYR A 57 2.21 13.39 3.23
C TYR A 57 3.40 12.55 2.75
N THR A 58 3.49 11.29 3.15
CA THR A 58 4.52 10.36 2.67
C THR A 58 4.21 9.91 1.23
N ILE A 59 3.00 9.40 1.00
CA ILE A 59 2.52 8.95 -0.32
C ILE A 59 1.19 9.62 -0.65
N LEU A 60 1.05 10.08 -1.89
CA LEU A 60 -0.21 10.50 -2.50
C LEU A 60 -0.75 9.38 -3.40
N VAL A 61 -2.06 9.18 -3.38
CA VAL A 61 -2.74 8.14 -4.18
C VAL A 61 -3.77 8.77 -5.10
N GLY A 62 -3.47 8.74 -6.40
CA GLY A 62 -4.37 9.15 -7.47
C GLY A 62 -5.32 8.02 -7.85
N THR A 63 -6.01 8.18 -8.98
CA THR A 63 -6.95 7.16 -9.47
C THR A 63 -6.27 5.98 -10.15
N LYS A 64 -5.07 6.16 -10.70
CA LYS A 64 -4.33 5.13 -11.45
C LYS A 64 -2.89 4.94 -10.99
N ARG A 65 -2.35 5.90 -10.25
CA ARG A 65 -0.95 5.93 -9.87
C ARG A 65 -0.74 6.48 -8.47
N THR A 66 0.46 6.21 -7.94
CA THR A 66 0.91 6.71 -6.63
C THR A 66 2.11 7.62 -6.80
N LEU A 67 2.27 8.57 -5.88
CA LEU A 67 3.41 9.47 -5.85
C LEU A 67 4.03 9.50 -4.47
N ARG A 68 5.36 9.39 -4.41
CA ARG A 68 6.15 9.62 -3.19
C ARG A 68 6.46 11.10 -3.03
N ALA A 69 5.95 11.68 -1.96
CA ALA A 69 6.13 13.08 -1.59
C ALA A 69 7.14 13.27 -0.45
N ASN A 70 7.27 12.30 0.46
CA ASN A 70 8.36 12.24 1.43
C ASN A 70 8.87 10.80 1.53
N ASP A 71 10.16 10.64 1.83
CA ASP A 71 10.71 9.33 2.14
C ASP A 71 10.14 8.79 3.46
N ASP A 72 10.11 7.47 3.61
CA ASP A 72 9.51 6.85 4.77
C ASP A 72 10.20 7.24 6.08
N ASP A 73 11.46 7.69 6.07
CA ASP A 73 12.23 8.13 7.24
C ASP A 73 12.18 9.64 7.50
N TYR A 74 11.28 10.38 6.82
CA TYR A 74 10.97 11.77 7.12
C TYR A 74 9.57 11.90 7.69
N ALA A 75 9.42 12.77 8.69
CA ALA A 75 8.13 13.06 9.34
C ALA A 75 7.40 14.17 8.56
N PRO A 76 6.38 13.87 7.72
CA PRO A 76 5.68 14.89 6.96
C PRO A 76 4.85 15.80 7.89
N TRP A 77 4.34 16.92 7.38
CA TRP A 77 3.44 17.81 8.09
C TRP A 77 1.98 17.43 7.84
N ALA A 78 1.51 16.35 8.46
CA ALA A 78 0.24 15.72 8.07
C ALA A 78 -0.89 15.84 9.12
N ALA A 79 -0.60 15.55 10.40
CA ALA A 79 -1.64 15.32 11.41
C ALA A 79 -1.24 15.72 12.84
N GLY A 80 -0.54 16.84 12.99
CA GLY A 80 0.01 17.26 14.28
C GLY A 80 1.35 16.58 14.62
N TYR A 81 2.09 17.17 15.55
CA TYR A 81 3.45 16.75 15.91
C TYR A 81 3.55 15.27 16.28
N THR A 82 2.68 14.78 17.16
CA THR A 82 2.74 13.42 17.68
C THR A 82 2.47 12.38 16.59
N ALA A 83 1.45 12.59 15.75
CA ALA A 83 1.14 11.70 14.64
C ALA A 83 2.28 11.71 13.60
N ASN A 84 2.77 12.89 13.22
CA ASN A 84 3.84 13.06 12.24
C ASN A 84 5.13 12.31 12.65
N ARG A 85 5.48 12.35 13.94
CA ARG A 85 6.67 11.66 14.47
C ARG A 85 6.48 10.16 14.62
N ARG A 86 5.25 9.69 14.82
CA ARG A 86 4.93 8.27 15.10
C ARG A 86 4.25 7.54 13.96
N GLY A 87 4.06 8.19 12.82
CA GLY A 87 3.19 7.72 11.75
C GLY A 87 3.79 7.79 10.35
N LEU A 88 3.29 6.91 9.50
CA LEU A 88 3.40 7.02 8.04
C LEU A 88 2.08 7.56 7.50
N HIS A 89 2.12 8.46 6.52
CA HIS A 89 0.93 9.21 6.10
C HIS A 89 0.64 8.98 4.62
N LEU A 90 -0.51 8.38 4.33
CA LEU A 90 -1.01 8.17 2.98
C LEU A 90 -2.24 9.04 2.74
N SER A 91 -2.23 9.83 1.66
CA SER A 91 -3.34 10.70 1.30
C SER A 91 -3.94 10.33 -0.04
N PHE A 92 -5.24 10.07 -0.06
CA PHE A 92 -6.00 9.87 -1.28
C PHE A 92 -6.38 11.23 -1.88
N LEU A 93 -6.21 11.39 -3.19
CA LEU A 93 -6.85 12.48 -3.92
C LEU A 93 -8.36 12.19 -3.97
N ALA A 94 -9.07 12.77 -3.00
CA ALA A 94 -10.50 12.64 -2.77
C ALA A 94 -10.92 13.68 -1.72
N TYR A 95 -12.22 13.76 -1.44
CA TYR A 95 -12.78 14.54 -0.33
C TYR A 95 -13.18 13.61 0.83
N ALA A 96 -12.97 14.04 2.08
CA ALA A 96 -13.46 13.34 3.27
C ALA A 96 -14.99 13.20 3.27
N LEU A 97 -15.70 14.12 2.59
CA LEU A 97 -17.15 14.09 2.45
C LEU A 97 -17.66 13.02 1.46
N SER A 98 -16.76 12.33 0.73
CA SER A 98 -17.14 11.24 -0.17
C SER A 98 -17.93 10.17 0.59
N ARG A 99 -19.07 9.76 0.03
CA ARG A 99 -19.89 8.71 0.64
C ARG A 99 -19.22 7.37 0.39
N ARG A 100 -19.62 6.35 1.17
CA ARG A 100 -19.13 4.98 1.00
C ARG A 100 -19.28 4.47 -0.44
N GLY A 101 -20.42 4.71 -1.08
CA GLY A 101 -20.64 4.32 -2.48
C GLY A 101 -19.64 4.96 -3.45
N ASP A 102 -19.28 6.23 -3.22
CA ASP A 102 -18.32 6.95 -4.06
C ASP A 102 -16.90 6.38 -3.90
N TRP A 103 -16.54 5.92 -2.69
CA TRP A 103 -15.30 5.19 -2.45
C TRP A 103 -15.27 3.82 -3.11
N LEU A 104 -16.35 3.06 -2.99
CA LEU A 104 -16.44 1.72 -3.58
C LEU A 104 -16.48 1.76 -5.11
N ALA A 105 -17.05 2.80 -5.70
CA ALA A 105 -16.98 3.04 -7.14
C ALA A 105 -15.54 3.35 -7.61
N ALA A 106 -14.69 3.88 -6.73
CA ALA A 106 -13.27 4.13 -6.97
C ALA A 106 -12.38 2.98 -6.44
N ASP A 107 -12.83 1.72 -6.58
CA ASP A 107 -12.16 0.54 -5.99
C ASP A 107 -10.67 0.44 -6.33
N HIS A 108 -10.28 0.79 -7.56
CA HIS A 108 -8.88 0.75 -7.98
C HIS A 108 -7.99 1.70 -7.17
N GLN A 109 -8.49 2.90 -6.84
CA GLN A 109 -7.77 3.83 -5.98
C GLN A 109 -7.58 3.24 -4.58
N LEU A 110 -8.60 2.58 -4.01
CA LEU A 110 -8.48 1.87 -2.73
C LEU A 110 -7.45 0.73 -2.81
N GLU A 111 -7.39 -0.01 -3.91
CA GLU A 111 -6.40 -1.08 -4.11
C GLU A 111 -4.97 -0.52 -4.15
N LEU A 112 -4.74 0.60 -4.87
CA LEU A 112 -3.43 1.27 -4.90
C LEU A 112 -2.98 1.70 -3.51
N GLY A 113 -3.88 2.33 -2.74
CA GLY A 113 -3.58 2.72 -1.36
C GLY A 113 -3.32 1.50 -0.47
N ALA A 114 -4.09 0.43 -0.64
CA ALA A 114 -3.95 -0.79 0.16
C ALA A 114 -2.61 -1.49 -0.10
N ALA A 115 -2.11 -1.46 -1.33
CA ALA A 115 -0.79 -2.00 -1.67
C ALA A 115 0.34 -1.26 -0.94
N VAL A 116 0.27 0.08 -0.87
CA VAL A 116 1.24 0.90 -0.12
C VAL A 116 1.19 0.57 1.37
N VAL A 117 -0.01 0.58 1.97
CA VAL A 117 -0.16 0.30 3.41
C VAL A 117 0.27 -1.13 3.75
N ALA A 118 0.03 -2.10 2.87
CA ALA A 118 0.48 -3.47 3.05
C ALA A 118 2.01 -3.61 3.04
N ASP A 119 2.73 -2.84 2.20
CA ASP A 119 4.19 -2.76 2.25
C ASP A 119 4.65 -2.23 3.60
N TRP A 120 4.10 -1.10 4.06
CA TRP A 120 4.45 -0.53 5.37
C TRP A 120 4.13 -1.46 6.55
N CYS A 121 2.97 -2.12 6.53
CA CYS A 121 2.60 -3.13 7.51
C CYS A 121 3.63 -4.26 7.61
N LYS A 122 4.05 -4.81 6.46
CA LYS A 122 5.07 -5.87 6.40
C LYS A 122 6.45 -5.36 6.81
N ARG A 123 6.88 -4.24 6.25
CA ARG A 123 8.22 -3.66 6.38
C ARG A 123 8.51 -3.17 7.80
N TYR A 124 7.52 -2.55 8.45
CA TYR A 124 7.68 -1.94 9.77
C TYR A 124 6.93 -2.67 10.88
N ASN A 125 6.40 -3.87 10.58
CA ASN A 125 5.67 -4.72 11.53
C ASN A 125 4.49 -3.97 12.19
N ILE A 126 3.69 -3.26 11.38
CA ILE A 126 2.47 -2.57 11.82
C ILE A 126 1.28 -3.49 11.54
N PRO A 127 0.46 -3.86 12.55
CA PRO A 127 -0.71 -4.70 12.34
C PRO A 127 -1.71 -4.09 11.35
N ALA A 128 -2.20 -4.87 10.39
CA ALA A 128 -3.24 -4.44 9.45
C ALA A 128 -4.64 -4.51 10.06
N VAL A 129 -4.88 -3.66 11.07
CA VAL A 129 -6.17 -3.53 11.78
C VAL A 129 -6.51 -2.07 11.97
N LYS A 130 -7.80 -1.72 11.90
CA LYS A 130 -8.26 -0.36 12.23
C LYS A 130 -8.16 -0.15 13.74
N ILE A 131 -7.52 0.94 14.16
CA ILE A 131 -7.43 1.41 15.54
C ILE A 131 -8.06 2.80 15.69
N ASN A 132 -8.48 3.17 16.89
CA ASN A 132 -9.09 4.48 17.16
C ASN A 132 -8.19 5.39 18.02
N GLY A 133 -8.66 6.59 18.34
CA GLY A 133 -7.90 7.55 19.17
C GLY A 133 -7.54 7.04 20.58
N ALA A 134 -8.37 6.21 21.21
CA ALA A 134 -8.05 5.61 22.51
C ALA A 134 -6.96 4.55 22.39
N ASP A 135 -7.00 3.73 21.33
CA ASP A 135 -5.96 2.76 21.02
C ASP A 135 -4.60 3.46 20.74
N LEU A 136 -4.62 4.57 20.00
CA LEU A 136 -3.44 5.40 19.72
C LEU A 136 -2.83 5.96 21.01
N ARG A 137 -3.64 6.52 21.92
CA ARG A 137 -3.17 6.98 23.24
C ARG A 137 -2.59 5.85 24.08
N ALA A 138 -3.16 4.65 23.99
CA ALA A 138 -2.69 3.46 24.68
C ALA A 138 -1.42 2.84 24.04
N GLY A 139 -0.87 3.44 22.98
CA GLY A 139 0.34 2.95 22.32
C GLY A 139 0.11 1.73 21.41
N LYS A 140 -1.15 1.37 21.12
CA LYS A 140 -1.43 0.27 20.19
C LYS A 140 -1.01 0.64 18.78
N ARG A 141 -0.59 -0.36 18.01
CA ARG A 141 -0.12 -0.22 16.63
C ARG A 141 -1.21 -0.66 15.66
N GLY A 142 -1.33 0.02 14.53
CA GLY A 142 -2.37 -0.27 13.55
C GLY A 142 -2.53 0.80 12.49
N ILE A 143 -3.71 0.85 11.87
CA ILE A 143 -4.07 1.82 10.84
C ILE A 143 -5.19 2.72 11.40
N GLY A 144 -5.03 4.04 11.30
CA GLY A 144 -6.02 5.03 11.73
C GLY A 144 -6.24 6.10 10.66
N GLY A 145 -7.23 6.96 10.84
CA GLY A 145 -7.40 8.18 10.05
C GLY A 145 -6.86 9.41 10.78
N HIS A 146 -6.86 10.56 10.10
CA HIS A 146 -6.58 11.85 10.72
C HIS A 146 -7.51 12.13 11.90
N GLY A 147 -8.80 11.83 11.75
CA GLY A 147 -9.79 11.99 12.82
C GLY A 147 -9.47 11.17 14.08
N ASP A 148 -8.81 10.01 13.95
CA ASP A 148 -8.36 9.23 15.10
C ASP A 148 -7.17 9.90 15.81
N ALA A 149 -6.25 10.50 15.05
CA ALA A 149 -5.13 11.28 15.59
C ALA A 149 -5.62 12.55 16.31
N ALA A 150 -6.56 13.28 15.70
CA ALA A 150 -7.24 14.42 16.30
C ALA A 150 -7.87 14.01 17.64
N ALA A 151 -8.65 12.93 17.64
CA ALA A 151 -9.26 12.40 18.86
C ALA A 151 -8.25 11.89 19.89
N ALA A 152 -7.07 11.44 19.47
CA ALA A 152 -6.02 10.92 20.35
C ALA A 152 -5.31 12.05 21.12
N TRP A 153 -4.88 13.09 20.41
CA TRP A 153 -3.88 14.05 20.90
C TRP A 153 -4.34 15.52 20.88
N GLY A 154 -5.41 15.86 20.15
CA GLY A 154 -5.94 17.23 20.11
C GLY A 154 -5.01 18.27 19.47
N GLU A 155 -4.03 17.83 18.67
CA GLU A 155 -3.07 18.70 17.97
C GLU A 155 -3.57 19.20 16.60
N THR A 156 -4.76 18.74 16.18
CA THR A 156 -5.44 19.02 14.91
C THR A 156 -6.94 18.81 15.11
N ASP A 157 -7.77 19.47 14.31
CA ASP A 157 -9.24 19.37 14.31
C ASP A 157 -9.81 18.72 13.04
N HIS A 158 -8.94 18.22 12.16
CA HIS A 158 -9.35 17.53 10.94
C HIS A 158 -9.94 16.14 11.21
N SER A 159 -10.81 15.67 10.32
CA SER A 159 -11.58 14.43 10.47
C SER A 159 -11.50 13.46 9.29
N ASP A 160 -10.61 13.71 8.33
CA ASP A 160 -10.37 12.82 7.19
C ASP A 160 -9.87 11.42 7.63
N PRO A 161 -10.16 10.35 6.88
CA PRO A 161 -10.81 10.29 5.55
C PRO A 161 -12.35 10.37 5.58
N GLY A 162 -12.93 10.73 6.74
CA GLY A 162 -14.37 10.93 6.92
C GLY A 162 -15.15 9.62 7.15
N ALA A 163 -16.40 9.78 7.60
CA ALA A 163 -17.28 8.67 7.99
C ALA A 163 -17.66 7.75 6.81
N GLY A 164 -17.54 8.23 5.58
CA GLY A 164 -17.82 7.46 4.37
C GLY A 164 -16.70 6.49 3.97
N PHE A 165 -15.49 6.62 4.52
CA PHE A 165 -14.37 5.78 4.13
C PHE A 165 -14.63 4.30 4.50
N PRO A 166 -14.50 3.35 3.55
CA PRO A 166 -14.87 1.96 3.77
C PRO A 166 -13.74 1.19 4.48
N TRP A 167 -13.55 1.45 5.78
CA TRP A 167 -12.48 0.86 6.59
C TRP A 167 -12.44 -0.67 6.53
N ASP A 168 -13.57 -1.34 6.62
CA ASP A 168 -13.71 -2.80 6.52
C ASP A 168 -13.15 -3.33 5.19
N VAL A 169 -13.55 -2.70 4.07
CA VAL A 169 -13.07 -3.08 2.73
C VAL A 169 -11.59 -2.78 2.63
N PHE A 170 -11.16 -1.55 2.96
CA PHE A 170 -9.78 -1.13 2.84
C PHE A 170 -8.81 -2.03 3.63
N ILE A 171 -9.14 -2.35 4.90
CA ILE A 171 -8.35 -3.26 5.73
C ILE A 171 -8.30 -4.66 5.10
N GLN A 172 -9.41 -5.18 4.56
CA GLN A 172 -9.41 -6.46 3.85
C GLN A 172 -8.48 -6.43 2.63
N LYS A 173 -8.47 -5.33 1.85
CA LYS A 173 -7.53 -5.18 0.72
C LYS A 173 -6.08 -5.18 1.19
N VAL A 174 -5.76 -4.45 2.27
CA VAL A 174 -4.41 -4.43 2.86
C VAL A 174 -3.99 -5.84 3.25
N GLN A 175 -4.84 -6.57 3.97
CA GLN A 175 -4.56 -7.94 4.39
C GLN A 175 -4.33 -8.88 3.20
N ARG A 176 -5.13 -8.78 2.13
CA ARG A 176 -4.91 -9.55 0.89
C ARG A 176 -3.52 -9.32 0.28
N HIS A 177 -3.08 -8.05 0.20
CA HIS A 177 -1.73 -7.73 -0.27
C HIS A 177 -0.62 -8.20 0.68
N ILE A 178 -0.87 -8.27 1.99
CA ILE A 178 0.08 -8.86 2.95
C ILE A 178 0.24 -10.35 2.69
N SER A 179 -0.87 -11.08 2.54
CA SER A 179 -0.89 -12.53 2.29
C SER A 179 -0.43 -12.94 0.89
N GLY A 180 -0.19 -12.00 -0.02
CA GLY A 180 0.15 -12.30 -1.42
C GLY A 180 -1.02 -12.86 -2.23
N THR A 181 -2.23 -12.84 -1.67
CA THR A 181 -3.46 -13.26 -2.36
C THR A 181 -3.98 -12.08 -3.18
N ASN A 182 -3.25 -11.73 -4.24
CA ASN A 182 -3.83 -10.92 -5.29
C ASN A 182 -4.96 -11.74 -5.92
N ALA A 183 -6.11 -11.11 -6.18
CA ALA A 183 -7.15 -11.70 -6.99
C ALA A 183 -6.58 -11.89 -8.41
N ALA A 184 -5.89 -13.01 -8.63
CA ALA A 184 -5.66 -13.53 -9.95
C ALA A 184 -7.05 -13.64 -10.60
N LYS A 185 -7.17 -13.08 -11.80
CA LYS A 185 -8.33 -13.26 -12.69
C LYS A 185 -8.86 -14.68 -12.56
N GLY A 186 -10.16 -14.81 -12.35
CA GLY A 186 -10.81 -16.10 -12.16
C GLY A 186 -10.44 -17.08 -13.26
N ASP A 187 -9.73 -18.14 -12.89
CA ASP A 187 -9.91 -19.42 -13.53
C ASP A 187 -11.08 -20.08 -12.81
N THR A 188 -12.18 -20.17 -13.53
CA THR A 188 -13.34 -20.98 -13.17
C THR A 188 -12.87 -22.41 -12.94
N ILE A 189 -12.70 -22.80 -11.67
CA ILE A 189 -12.62 -24.22 -11.32
C ILE A 189 -14.02 -24.79 -11.50
N MET A 190 -14.31 -25.24 -12.72
CA MET A 190 -15.39 -26.19 -12.96
C MET A 190 -15.05 -27.47 -12.21
N THR A 191 -15.73 -27.70 -11.09
CA THR A 191 -15.67 -28.96 -10.36
C THR A 191 -16.36 -30.03 -11.19
N CYS A 192 -15.61 -30.73 -12.05
CA CYS A 192 -16.05 -31.99 -12.62
C CYS A 192 -15.68 -33.13 -11.66
N ARG A 193 -16.71 -33.91 -11.35
CA ARG A 193 -16.76 -35.06 -10.44
C ARG A 193 -15.52 -35.97 -10.48
N PHE A 194 -15.15 -36.44 -9.29
CA PHE A 194 -14.33 -37.63 -9.11
C PHE A 194 -15.02 -38.85 -9.73
N ASP A 195 -14.60 -39.23 -10.92
CA ASP A 195 -14.60 -40.64 -11.30
C ASP A 195 -13.15 -41.14 -11.25
N LYS A 196 -12.84 -41.74 -10.09
CA LYS A 196 -12.02 -42.95 -9.90
C LYS A 196 -11.48 -43.56 -11.21
N ASP A 197 -10.39 -42.97 -11.72
CA ASP A 197 -9.28 -43.62 -12.43
C ASP A 197 -8.10 -42.61 -12.47
N GLY A 198 -7.20 -42.76 -11.50
CA GLY A 198 -6.03 -41.91 -11.28
C GLY A 198 -4.77 -42.33 -12.07
N PRO A 199 -3.65 -41.59 -11.93
CA PRO A 199 -2.78 -41.22 -13.05
C PRO A 199 -1.41 -41.93 -13.04
N GLY A 200 -1.13 -42.73 -14.08
CA GLY A 200 0.19 -43.34 -14.30
C GLY A 200 1.02 -42.73 -15.44
N ALA A 201 0.46 -41.86 -16.28
CA ALA A 201 1.05 -41.56 -17.60
C ALA A 201 1.70 -40.17 -17.77
N LEU A 202 1.69 -39.30 -16.76
CA LEU A 202 2.10 -37.89 -16.96
C LEU A 202 3.51 -37.54 -16.49
N ASN A 203 4.32 -38.49 -16.02
CA ASN A 203 5.68 -38.20 -15.55
C ASN A 203 6.82 -38.72 -16.46
N GLU A 204 6.53 -39.53 -17.49
CA GLU A 204 7.58 -40.04 -18.39
C GLU A 204 7.94 -39.07 -19.53
N ALA A 205 6.99 -38.24 -19.97
CA ALA A 205 7.22 -37.30 -21.08
C ALA A 205 8.10 -36.09 -20.73
N LYS A 206 8.31 -35.79 -19.43
CA LYS A 206 9.15 -34.64 -18.99
C LYS A 206 10.60 -35.00 -18.68
N LEU A 207 10.95 -36.28 -18.58
CA LEU A 207 12.33 -36.74 -18.35
C LEU A 207 13.11 -36.95 -19.67
N ALA A 208 12.41 -37.27 -20.77
CA ALA A 208 13.05 -37.47 -22.09
C ALA A 208 13.57 -36.19 -22.76
N ALA A 209 13.04 -35.01 -22.39
CA ALA A 209 13.44 -33.72 -22.99
C ALA A 209 14.66 -33.05 -22.32
N ARG A 210 15.23 -33.65 -21.27
CA ARG A 210 16.45 -33.15 -20.58
C ARG A 210 17.71 -33.99 -20.83
N ALA A 211 17.61 -35.08 -21.60
CA ALA A 211 18.75 -35.96 -21.92
C ALA A 211 19.35 -35.73 -23.32
N SER A 212 18.82 -34.82 -24.14
CA SER A 212 19.24 -34.61 -25.54
C SER A 212 19.95 -33.28 -25.82
N ALA A 213 20.36 -32.53 -24.80
CA ALA A 213 21.07 -31.27 -24.97
C ALA A 213 22.27 -31.17 -24.02
N GLY A 214 23.37 -31.82 -24.41
CA GLY A 214 24.67 -31.66 -23.79
C GLY A 214 25.46 -32.96 -23.71
N ASP A 215 26.15 -33.34 -24.77
CA ASP A 215 27.62 -33.44 -24.69
C ASP A 215 28.27 -33.70 -26.07
N SER A 216 29.33 -32.93 -26.30
CA SER A 216 30.55 -33.20 -27.07
C SER A 216 30.52 -33.54 -28.57
N ALA A 217 31.14 -32.62 -29.30
CA ALA A 217 31.73 -32.79 -30.62
C ALA A 217 32.86 -33.83 -30.61
N ASP A 218 32.95 -34.54 -31.74
CA ASP A 218 34.17 -34.93 -32.44
C ASP A 218 35.11 -35.99 -31.81
N ASN A 219 35.00 -37.23 -32.30
CA ASN A 219 36.18 -37.99 -32.74
C ASN A 219 35.80 -39.10 -33.75
N ARG A 220 35.93 -38.79 -35.05
CA ARG A 220 36.80 -39.48 -36.02
C ARG A 220 37.02 -41.02 -35.90
N ILE A 221 36.79 -41.73 -37.04
CA ILE A 221 37.70 -42.67 -37.76
C ILE A 221 37.05 -43.99 -38.23
N GLN A 222 37.05 -44.15 -39.58
CA GLN A 222 37.30 -45.32 -40.47
C GLN A 222 36.44 -46.60 -40.27
N LEU A 223 35.90 -47.22 -41.33
CA LEU A 223 36.49 -47.61 -42.62
C LEU A 223 35.55 -47.38 -43.81
#